data_AF-A0A2H9I2M7-F1
#
_entry.id   AF-A0A2H9I2M7-F1
#
_cell.length_a   1.000
_cell.length_b   1.000
_cell.length_c   1.000
_cell.angle_alpha   90.00
_cell.angle_beta   90.00
_cell.angle_gamma   90.00
#
_symmetry.space_group_name_H-M   'P 1'
#
loop_
_entity.id
_entity.type
_entity.pdbx_description
1 polymer ?
#
loop_
_entity_poly.entity_id
_entity_poly.type
_entity_poly.pdbx_seq_one_letter_code
_entity_poly.pdbx_strand_id
1 'polypeptide(L)'
;MKRSRAPSKMLDIISRLKFSEKVMIILMLTLTIFILGGGIYDLIYRPVSTIPFMGRYVFYYPYSINEQTLNESITVMIFYVMGTVGMILMYQSTKYMSSPRKAYATLLLGIVLFILGYGLTEVLYRMKVGML
;
A
#
# COMPACT_ATOMS: atom_id res chain seq x y z
N MET A 1 -16.52 19.43 45.69
CA MET A 1 -15.45 18.99 44.77
C MET A 1 -16.07 18.64 43.40
N LYS A 2 -16.09 19.59 42.44
CA LYS A 2 -16.72 19.42 41.11
C LYS A 2 -15.81 18.55 40.23
N ARG A 3 -16.08 17.23 40.17
CA ARG A 3 -15.41 16.31 39.23
C ARG A 3 -15.73 16.76 37.79
N SER A 4 -14.71 17.15 37.04
CA SER A 4 -14.81 17.57 35.64
C SER A 4 -15.36 16.43 34.78
N ARG A 5 -16.61 16.57 34.31
CA ARG A 5 -17.33 15.61 33.44
C ARG A 5 -16.92 15.68 31.95
N ALA A 6 -15.84 16.38 31.63
CA ALA A 6 -15.39 16.56 30.25
C ALA A 6 -14.83 15.27 29.60
N PRO A 7 -13.98 14.46 30.26
CA PRO A 7 -13.36 13.31 29.61
C PRO A 7 -14.36 12.16 29.35
N SER A 8 -15.41 12.02 30.17
CA SER A 8 -16.40 10.95 30.00
C SER A 8 -17.24 11.12 28.74
N LYS A 9 -17.56 12.37 28.36
CA LYS A 9 -18.34 12.65 27.15
C LYS A 9 -17.55 12.33 25.87
N MET A 10 -16.25 12.62 25.83
CA MET A 10 -15.40 12.25 24.68
C MET A 10 -15.26 10.74 24.56
N LEU A 11 -15.04 10.03 25.68
CA LEU A 11 -14.97 8.57 25.70
C LEU A 11 -16.30 7.92 25.25
N ASP A 12 -17.44 8.50 25.63
CA ASP A 12 -18.76 8.03 25.18
C ASP A 12 -19.01 8.27 23.68
N ILE A 13 -18.42 9.32 23.09
CA ILE A 13 -18.52 9.58 21.65
C ILE A 13 -17.66 8.58 20.86
N ILE A 14 -16.45 8.30 21.36
CA ILE A 14 -15.54 7.31 20.77
C ILE A 14 -16.12 5.90 20.87
N SER A 15 -16.72 5.54 22.01
CA SER A 15 -17.33 4.21 22.18
C SER A 15 -18.61 4.00 21.35
N ARG A 16 -19.27 5.09 20.94
CA ARG A 16 -20.45 5.06 20.05
C ARG A 16 -20.11 5.10 18.57
N LEU A 17 -18.86 5.40 18.21
CA LEU A 17 -18.37 5.28 16.83
C LEU A 17 -18.27 3.79 16.47
N LYS A 18 -19.40 3.20 16.08
CA LYS A 18 -19.43 1.89 15.42
C LYS A 18 -18.85 2.04 14.02
N PHE A 19 -17.53 1.92 13.89
CA PHE A 19 -16.90 1.82 12.59
C PHE A 19 -17.41 0.57 11.87
N SER A 20 -17.82 0.71 10.62
CA SER A 20 -18.14 -0.44 9.77
C SER A 20 -16.90 -1.31 9.65
N GLU A 21 -17.06 -2.63 9.76
CA GLU A 21 -15.98 -3.62 9.58
C GLU A 21 -15.17 -3.36 8.30
N LYS A 22 -15.86 -2.99 7.21
CA LYS A 22 -15.23 -2.65 5.93
C LYS A 22 -14.31 -1.44 6.02
N VAL A 23 -14.72 -0.41 6.78
CA VAL A 23 -13.92 0.80 6.98
C VAL A 23 -12.66 0.48 7.78
N MET A 24 -12.78 -0.35 8.81
CA MET A 24 -11.62 -0.82 9.58
C MET A 24 -10.63 -1.60 8.72
N ILE A 25 -11.11 -2.50 7.87
CA ILE A 25 -10.26 -3.27 6.94
C ILE A 25 -9.53 -2.33 5.97
N ILE A 26 -10.25 -1.40 5.34
CA ILE A 26 -9.64 -0.44 4.40
C ILE A 26 -8.60 0.42 5.09
N LEU A 27 -8.89 0.91 6.30
CA LEU A 27 -7.97 1.74 7.07
C LEU A 27 -6.72 0.96 7.47
N MET A 28 -6.86 -0.28 7.93
CA MET A 28 -5.73 -1.14 8.25
C MET A 28 -4.87 -1.43 7.02
N LEU A 29 -5.47 -1.81 5.89
CA LEU A 29 -4.72 -2.06 4.66
C LEU A 29 -3.98 -0.81 4.17
N THR A 30 -4.63 0.35 4.19
CA THR A 30 -4.03 1.63 3.79
C THR A 30 -2.84 1.96 4.69
N LEU A 31 -2.99 1.80 6.00
CA LEU A 31 -1.94 2.07 6.97
C LEU A 31 -0.77 1.09 6.82
N THR A 32 -1.03 -0.19 6.61
CA THR A 32 0.01 -1.20 6.37
C THR A 32 0.78 -0.89 5.09
N ILE A 33 0.08 -0.60 3.98
CA ILE A 33 0.73 -0.26 2.70
C ILE A 33 1.55 1.02 2.85
N PHE A 34 1.03 2.04 3.54
CA PHE A 34 1.73 3.29 3.79
C PHE A 34 3.01 3.07 4.59
N ILE A 35 2.94 2.31 5.68
CA ILE A 35 4.12 2.04 6.52
C ILE A 35 5.16 1.24 5.75
N LEU A 36 4.76 0.15 5.08
CA LEU A 36 5.67 -0.73 4.35
C LEU A 36 6.25 -0.06 3.10
N GLY A 37 5.52 0.84 2.46
CA GLY A 37 5.97 1.56 1.26
C GLY A 37 7.03 2.64 1.52
N GLY A 38 7.24 3.05 2.77
CA GLY A 38 8.18 4.11 3.12
C GLY A 38 7.52 5.39 3.64
N GLY A 39 6.22 5.38 3.92
CA GLY A 39 5.49 6.58 4.36
C GLY A 39 6.03 7.19 5.67
N ILE A 40 6.59 6.38 6.58
CA ILE A 40 7.29 6.92 7.76
C ILE A 40 8.59 7.63 7.36
N TYR A 41 9.35 7.05 6.42
CA TYR A 41 10.57 7.65 5.90
C TYR A 41 10.27 8.99 5.21
N ASP A 42 9.20 9.06 4.41
CA ASP A 42 8.76 10.30 3.74
C ASP A 42 8.45 11.42 4.73
N LEU A 43 7.78 11.10 5.84
CA LEU A 43 7.40 12.08 6.87
C LEU A 43 8.60 12.63 7.64
N ILE A 44 9.59 11.76 7.94
CA ILE A 44 10.76 12.11 8.75
C ILE A 44 11.82 12.81 7.90
N TYR A 45 12.20 12.20 6.77
CA TYR A 45 13.37 12.62 5.99
C TYR A 45 13.01 13.55 4.84
N ARG A 46 11.74 13.61 4.43
CA ARG A 46 11.24 14.46 3.33
C ARG A 46 12.13 14.38 2.09
N PRO A 47 12.30 13.17 1.53
CA PRO A 47 13.23 12.96 0.44
C PRO A 47 12.82 13.74 -0.80
N VAL A 48 13.81 14.09 -1.62
CA VAL A 48 13.57 14.66 -2.94
C VAL A 48 12.81 13.67 -3.83
N SER A 49 11.99 14.17 -4.75
CA SER A 49 11.18 13.31 -5.63
C SER A 49 11.99 12.66 -6.74
N THR A 50 13.05 13.33 -7.22
CA THR A 50 13.94 12.82 -8.27
C THR A 50 15.37 13.27 -7.99
N ILE A 51 16.33 12.51 -8.52
CA ILE A 51 17.75 12.82 -8.40
C ILE A 51 18.41 12.83 -9.77
N PRO A 52 19.43 13.68 -10.00
CA PRO A 52 20.26 13.59 -11.18
C PRO A 52 21.18 12.36 -11.05
N PHE A 53 21.16 11.49 -12.06
CA PHE A 53 22.02 10.31 -12.14
C PHE A 53 22.50 10.12 -13.59
N MET A 54 23.82 10.12 -13.80
CA MET A 54 24.45 9.93 -15.12
C MET A 54 23.86 10.79 -16.24
N GLY A 55 23.60 12.08 -15.95
CA GLY A 55 23.06 13.04 -16.92
C GLY A 55 21.57 12.91 -17.20
N ARG A 56 20.83 12.10 -16.43
CA ARG A 56 19.37 11.94 -16.51
C ARG A 56 18.73 12.15 -15.14
N TYR A 57 17.45 12.47 -15.10
CA TYR A 57 16.69 12.47 -13.85
C TYR A 57 16.08 11.08 -13.63
N VAL A 58 16.38 10.48 -12.48
CA VAL A 58 15.82 9.19 -12.08
C VAL A 58 14.93 9.37 -10.85
N PHE A 59 13.91 8.53 -10.75
CA PHE A 59 12.91 8.58 -9.68
C PHE A 59 13.21 7.62 -8.54
N TYR A 60 14.34 6.91 -8.55
CA TYR A 60 14.77 5.98 -7.50
C TYR A 60 16.24 6.23 -7.16
N TYR A 61 16.70 5.75 -6.02
CA TYR A 61 18.11 5.90 -5.62
C TYR A 61 18.94 4.68 -6.04
N PRO A 62 19.75 4.72 -7.12
CA PRO A 62 20.51 3.57 -7.59
C PRO A 62 21.70 3.26 -6.68
N TYR A 63 22.06 1.99 -6.55
CA TYR A 63 23.21 1.47 -5.78
C TYR A 63 23.21 1.77 -4.27
N SER A 64 22.10 2.26 -3.72
CA SER A 64 21.89 2.43 -2.28
C SER A 64 20.57 1.79 -1.91
N ILE A 65 20.57 0.88 -0.93
CA ILE A 65 19.35 0.17 -0.50
C ILE A 65 18.55 1.01 0.52
N ASN A 66 19.25 1.81 1.33
CA ASN A 66 18.68 2.52 2.47
C ASN A 66 18.10 3.89 2.10
N GLU A 67 18.56 4.48 1.00
CA GLU A 67 18.04 5.77 0.53
C GLU A 67 16.80 5.55 -0.33
N GLN A 68 15.82 6.43 -0.20
CA GLN A 68 14.57 6.34 -0.94
C GLN A 68 14.15 7.73 -1.41
N THR A 69 13.66 7.85 -2.64
CA THR A 69 13.03 9.10 -3.11
C THR A 69 11.53 9.08 -2.80
N LEU A 70 10.88 10.24 -2.81
CA LEU A 70 9.42 10.30 -2.65
C LEU A 70 8.68 9.50 -3.73
N ASN A 71 9.15 9.60 -4.98
CA ASN A 71 8.51 8.91 -6.11
C ASN A 71 8.71 7.38 -6.01
N GLU A 72 9.85 6.93 -5.49
CA GLU A 72 10.11 5.52 -5.25
C GLU A 72 9.14 4.95 -4.21
N SER A 73 8.95 5.64 -3.08
CA SER A 73 7.98 5.28 -2.04
C SER A 73 6.55 5.17 -2.59
N ILE A 74 6.07 6.20 -3.29
CA ILE A 74 4.74 6.21 -3.91
C ILE A 74 4.58 5.06 -4.92
N THR A 75 5.62 4.81 -5.73
CA THR A 75 5.61 3.74 -6.74
C THR A 75 5.47 2.37 -6.07
N VAL A 76 6.24 2.10 -5.01
CA VAL A 76 6.14 0.85 -4.24
C VAL A 76 4.77 0.70 -3.58
N MET A 77 4.19 1.77 -3.02
CA MET A 77 2.82 1.75 -2.48
C MET A 77 1.79 1.34 -3.53
N ILE A 78 1.91 1.86 -4.77
CA ILE A 78 1.03 1.47 -5.88
C ILE A 78 1.18 -0.02 -6.20
N PHE A 79 2.41 -0.54 -6.24
CA PHE A 79 2.64 -1.97 -6.50
C PHE A 79 2.06 -2.85 -5.38
N TYR A 80 2.17 -2.42 -4.13
CA TYR A 80 1.52 -3.10 -3.00
C TYR A 80 0.01 -3.07 -3.10
N VAL A 81 -0.60 -1.95 -3.48
CA VAL A 81 -2.05 -1.87 -3.75
C VAL A 81 -2.44 -2.87 -4.84
N MET A 82 -1.72 -2.92 -5.95
CA MET A 82 -1.99 -3.87 -7.03
C MET A 82 -1.92 -5.32 -6.54
N GLY A 83 -0.87 -5.67 -5.79
CA GLY A 83 -0.69 -7.00 -5.21
C GLY A 83 -1.83 -7.38 -4.26
N THR A 84 -2.16 -6.49 -3.32
CA THR A 84 -3.23 -6.69 -2.34
C THR A 84 -4.60 -6.80 -3.00
N VAL A 85 -4.93 -5.91 -3.94
CA VAL A 85 -6.19 -5.97 -4.69
C VAL A 85 -6.26 -7.26 -5.51
N GLY A 86 -5.15 -7.69 -6.12
CA GLY A 86 -5.05 -8.97 -6.80
C GLY A 86 -5.45 -10.15 -5.92
N MET A 87 -4.89 -10.22 -4.70
CA MET A 87 -5.26 -11.24 -3.71
C MET A 87 -6.73 -11.19 -3.29
N ILE A 88 -7.27 -9.98 -3.08
CA ILE A 88 -8.69 -9.80 -2.73
C ILE A 88 -9.59 -10.32 -3.86
N LEU A 89 -9.26 -10.04 -5.12
CA LEU A 89 -10.04 -10.52 -6.26
C LEU A 89 -9.96 -12.05 -6.41
N MET A 90 -8.79 -12.65 -6.18
CA MET A 90 -8.66 -14.12 -6.15
C MET A 90 -9.50 -14.75 -5.03
N TYR A 91 -9.60 -14.11 -3.87
CA TYR A 91 -10.52 -14.57 -2.82
C TYR A 91 -11.98 -14.39 -3.23
N GLN A 92 -12.35 -13.25 -3.80
CA GLN A 92 -13.73 -12.97 -4.24
C GLN A 92 -14.19 -13.91 -5.36
N SER A 93 -13.30 -14.35 -6.24
CA SER A 93 -13.67 -15.27 -7.33
C SER A 93 -14.24 -16.60 -6.82
N THR A 94 -13.80 -17.06 -5.64
CA THR A 94 -14.34 -18.27 -4.99
C THR A 94 -15.82 -18.14 -4.60
N LYS A 95 -16.30 -16.91 -4.39
CA LYS A 95 -17.68 -16.62 -4.00
C LYS A 95 -18.64 -16.58 -5.20
N TYR A 96 -18.13 -16.49 -6.43
CA TYR A 96 -18.94 -16.43 -7.65
C TYR A 96 -19.31 -17.81 -8.22
N MET A 97 -19.55 -18.80 -7.35
CA MET A 97 -19.83 -20.19 -7.71
C MET A 97 -20.99 -20.34 -8.71
N SER A 98 -22.04 -19.54 -8.57
CA SER A 98 -23.23 -19.57 -9.44
C SER A 98 -23.00 -18.94 -10.83
N SER A 99 -21.83 -18.38 -11.11
CA SER A 99 -21.54 -17.70 -12.38
C SER A 99 -20.10 -17.97 -12.84
N PRO A 100 -19.83 -19.14 -13.45
CA PRO A 100 -18.48 -19.58 -13.79
C PRO A 100 -17.68 -18.56 -14.60
N ARG A 101 -18.30 -17.93 -15.62
CA ARG A 101 -17.63 -16.91 -16.45
C ARG A 101 -17.13 -15.72 -15.60
N LYS A 102 -17.92 -15.26 -14.63
CA LYS A 102 -17.55 -14.17 -13.73
C LYS A 102 -16.46 -14.59 -12.75
N ALA A 103 -16.55 -15.82 -12.22
CA ALA A 103 -15.53 -16.39 -11.35
C ALA A 103 -14.17 -16.45 -12.06
N TYR A 104 -14.11 -17.00 -13.27
CA TYR A 104 -12.86 -17.10 -14.05
C TYR A 104 -12.27 -15.74 -14.39
N ALA A 105 -13.09 -14.79 -14.87
CA ALA A 105 -12.61 -13.45 -15.20
C ALA A 105 -12.02 -12.72 -13.98
N THR A 106 -12.70 -12.83 -12.83
CA THR A 106 -12.24 -12.22 -11.57
C THR A 106 -10.95 -12.87 -11.07
N LEU A 107 -10.86 -14.21 -11.14
CA LEU A 107 -9.66 -14.95 -10.74
C LEU A 107 -8.46 -14.56 -11.60
N LEU A 108 -8.63 -14.53 -12.92
CA LEU A 108 -7.56 -14.20 -13.85
C LEU A 108 -7.08 -12.76 -13.66
N LEU A 109 -8.00 -11.81 -13.50
CA LEU A 109 -7.64 -10.43 -13.17
C LEU A 109 -6.86 -10.35 -11.85
N GLY A 110 -7.29 -11.08 -10.82
CA GLY A 110 -6.61 -11.15 -9.54
C GLY A 110 -5.18 -11.68 -9.64
N ILE A 111 -4.98 -12.78 -10.38
CA ILE A 111 -3.67 -13.36 -10.65
C ILE A 111 -2.76 -12.37 -11.38
N VAL A 112 -3.27 -11.73 -12.45
CA VAL A 112 -2.50 -10.76 -13.23
C VAL A 112 -2.05 -9.58 -12.37
N LEU A 113 -2.96 -9.00 -11.57
CA LEU A 113 -2.60 -7.89 -10.68
C LEU A 113 -1.58 -8.29 -9.61
N PHE A 114 -1.72 -9.49 -9.05
CA PHE A 114 -0.78 -10.01 -8.07
C PHE A 114 0.63 -10.19 -8.66
N ILE A 115 0.72 -10.85 -9.82
CA ILE A 115 1.99 -11.09 -10.52
C ILE A 115 2.62 -9.76 -10.94
N LEU A 116 1.83 -8.81 -11.46
CA LEU A 116 2.34 -7.49 -11.82
C LEU A 116 2.86 -6.74 -10.60
N GLY A 117 2.12 -6.70 -9.49
CA GLY A 117 2.55 -6.03 -8.27
C GLY A 117 3.87 -6.60 -7.73
N TYR A 118 3.99 -7.93 -7.67
CA TYR A 118 5.22 -8.59 -7.25
C TYR A 118 6.38 -8.35 -8.24
N GLY A 119 6.14 -8.59 -9.53
CA GLY A 119 7.17 -8.48 -10.57
C GLY A 119 7.72 -7.06 -10.71
N LEU A 120 6.86 -6.04 -10.65
CA LEU A 120 7.30 -4.64 -10.71
C LEU A 120 8.12 -4.23 -9.49
N THR A 121 7.74 -4.73 -8.30
CA THR A 121 8.52 -4.52 -7.07
C THR A 121 9.91 -5.15 -7.18
N GLU A 122 9.98 -6.39 -7.67
CA GLU A 122 11.24 -7.10 -7.89
C GLU A 122 12.13 -6.41 -8.93
N VAL A 123 11.55 -5.90 -10.01
CA VAL A 123 12.29 -5.13 -11.02
C VAL A 123 12.88 -3.86 -10.41
N LEU A 124 12.10 -3.10 -9.64
CA LEU A 124 12.59 -1.88 -8.99
C LEU A 124 13.71 -2.20 -7.98
N TYR A 125 13.55 -3.27 -7.20
CA TYR A 125 14.59 -3.75 -6.29
C TYR A 125 15.88 -4.09 -7.03
N ARG A 126 15.80 -4.81 -8.16
CA ARG A 126 16.98 -5.16 -8.98
C ARG A 126 17.68 -3.95 -9.57
N MET A 127 16.92 -2.95 -10.03
CA MET A 127 17.48 -1.66 -10.48
C MET A 127 18.22 -0.95 -9.34
N LYS A 128 17.72 -1.05 -8.11
CA LYS A 128 18.33 -0.46 -6.92
C LYS A 128 19.65 -1.13 -6.53
N VAL A 129 19.70 -2.46 -6.63
CA VAL A 129 20.90 -3.26 -6.33
C VAL A 129 21.92 -3.23 -7.49
N GLY A 130 21.55 -2.70 -8.66
CA GLY A 130 22.43 -2.64 -9.83
C GLY A 130 22.54 -3.98 -10.58
N MET A 131 21.53 -4.84 -10.45
CA MET A 131 21.44 -6.11 -11.20
C MET A 131 20.70 -5.96 -12.55
N LEU A 132 20.28 -4.73 -12.88
CA LEU A 132 19.68 -4.28 -14.13
C LEU A 132 20.28 -2.92 -14.48
#